data_AF-A0A8T4V8C9-F1
#
_entry.id   AF-A0A8T4V8C9-F1
#
_cell.length_a   1.000
_cell.length_b   1.000
_cell.length_c   1.000
_cell.angle_alpha   90.00
_cell.angle_beta   90.00
_cell.angle_gamma   90.00
#
_symmetry.space_group_name_H-M   'P 1'
#
loop_
_entity.id
_entity.type
_entity.pdbx_description
1 polymer ?
#
loop_
_entity_poly.entity_id
_entity_poly.type
_entity_poly.pdbx_seq_one_letter_code
_entity_poly.pdbx_strand_id
1 'polypeptide(L)'
;MNKLLIAILLSLMPISEVRGSIPFALKYGFSPVKVFFIMSFFNILVIPIVFFFLDNIHHHCLKISHYERFFNYYIEKIRKKAEEKIKLSGYLALFFFVAIPIPTTGAYTGTLLAWFFKLNRKHSFITISLGVLFSSLIVTLLSLGIINLL
;
A
#
# COMPACT_ATOMS: atom_id res chain seq x y z
N MET A 1 -2.87 27.24 5.67
CA MET A 1 -2.75 25.97 4.90
C MET A 1 -4.10 25.27 4.87
N ASN A 2 -4.62 24.96 3.68
CA ASN A 2 -5.87 24.21 3.53
C ASN A 2 -5.72 22.86 4.22
N LYS A 3 -6.48 22.60 5.30
CA LYS A 3 -6.41 21.35 6.09
C LYS A 3 -6.62 20.11 5.23
N LEU A 4 -7.40 20.23 4.15
CA LEU A 4 -7.58 19.22 3.12
C LEU A 4 -6.24 18.84 2.44
N LEU A 5 -5.41 19.83 2.10
CA LEU A 5 -4.11 19.59 1.46
C LEU A 5 -3.15 18.86 2.40
N ILE A 6 -3.18 19.17 3.70
CA ILE A 6 -2.41 18.43 4.71
C ILE A 6 -2.88 16.96 4.76
N ALA A 7 -4.19 16.71 4.75
CA ALA A 7 -4.72 15.36 4.72
C ALA A 7 -4.29 14.59 3.46
N ILE A 8 -4.31 15.24 2.29
CA ILE A 8 -3.81 14.64 1.04
C ILE A 8 -2.33 14.30 1.16
N LEU A 9 -1.50 15.21 1.66
CA LEU A 9 -0.07 14.95 1.87
C LEU A 9 0.16 13.78 2.85
N LEU A 10 -0.61 13.72 3.94
CA LEU A 10 -0.56 12.58 4.87
C LEU A 10 -0.94 11.26 4.20
N SER A 11 -1.89 11.28 3.27
CA SER A 11 -2.32 10.10 2.52
C SER A 11 -1.25 9.59 1.54
N LEU A 12 -0.43 10.51 1.03
CA LEU A 12 0.72 10.27 0.18
C LEU A 12 2.01 9.98 0.97
N MET A 13 1.99 9.98 2.31
CA MET A 13 3.16 9.62 3.11
C MET A 13 3.13 8.15 3.51
N PRO A 14 4.29 7.47 3.53
CA PRO A 14 4.38 6.03 3.81
C PRO A 14 3.97 5.62 5.22
N ILE A 15 4.07 6.54 6.19
CA ILE A 15 3.80 6.23 7.61
C ILE A 15 2.31 6.45 7.94
N SER A 16 1.72 7.51 7.40
CA SER A 16 0.36 7.92 7.77
C SER A 16 -0.69 7.24 6.89
N GLU A 17 -0.45 7.15 5.57
CA GLU A 17 -1.39 6.62 4.57
C GLU A 17 -2.86 7.05 4.84
N VAL A 18 -3.83 6.23 4.45
CA VAL A 18 -5.27 6.42 4.74
C VAL A 18 -5.62 6.30 6.23
N ARG A 19 -4.78 5.66 7.04
CA ARG A 19 -5.03 5.47 8.48
C ARG A 19 -4.88 6.75 9.28
N GLY A 20 -3.97 7.65 8.89
CA GLY A 20 -3.82 8.95 9.52
C GLY A 20 -4.53 10.07 8.77
N SER A 21 -4.65 9.98 7.43
CA SER A 21 -5.29 11.06 6.66
C SER A 21 -6.80 11.14 6.86
N ILE A 22 -7.49 9.99 6.96
CA ILE A 22 -8.95 9.93 7.14
C ILE A 22 -9.36 10.48 8.52
N PRO A 23 -8.85 9.97 9.66
CA PRO A 23 -9.22 10.52 10.97
C PRO A 23 -8.83 11.99 11.12
N PHE A 24 -7.68 12.39 10.55
CA PHE A 24 -7.28 13.79 10.55
C PHE A 24 -8.31 14.66 9.83
N ALA A 25 -8.70 14.31 8.60
CA ALA A 25 -9.68 15.10 7.85
C ALA A 25 -11.07 15.12 8.51
N LEU A 26 -11.52 13.99 9.05
CA LEU A 26 -12.79 13.92 9.79
C LEU A 26 -12.79 14.81 11.03
N LYS A 27 -11.68 14.87 11.77
CA LYS A 27 -11.50 15.75 12.94
C LYS A 27 -11.66 17.24 12.59
N TYR A 28 -11.37 17.64 11.36
CA TYR A 28 -11.55 19.01 10.87
C TYR A 28 -12.92 19.27 10.22
N GLY A 29 -13.88 18.35 10.37
CA GLY A 29 -15.27 18.53 9.95
C GLY A 29 -15.51 18.34 8.44
N PHE A 30 -14.57 17.72 7.71
CA PHE A 30 -14.81 17.37 6.31
C PHE A 30 -15.84 16.23 6.21
N SER A 31 -16.69 16.28 5.17
CA SER A 31 -17.69 15.24 4.91
C SER A 31 -17.03 13.86 4.77
N PRO A 32 -17.50 12.83 5.50
CA PRO A 32 -16.89 11.50 5.46
C PRO A 32 -16.82 10.88 4.08
N VAL A 33 -17.86 11.09 3.27
CA VAL A 33 -17.91 10.61 1.89
C VAL A 33 -16.80 11.24 1.04
N LYS A 34 -16.61 12.56 1.16
CA LYS A 34 -15.54 13.27 0.44
C LYS A 34 -14.16 12.79 0.90
N VAL A 35 -13.96 12.63 2.21
CA VAL A 35 -12.70 12.16 2.78
C VAL A 35 -12.36 10.75 2.28
N PHE A 36 -13.32 9.82 2.33
CA PHE A 36 -13.15 8.46 1.85
C PHE A 36 -12.67 8.43 0.39
N PHE A 37 -13.37 9.11 -0.52
CA PHE A 37 -13.02 9.08 -1.95
C PHE A 37 -11.69 9.78 -2.23
N ILE A 38 -11.47 10.99 -1.69
CA ILE A 38 -10.26 11.78 -1.97
C ILE A 38 -9.03 11.08 -1.40
N MET A 39 -9.06 10.64 -0.14
CA MET A 39 -7.89 10.01 0.49
C MET A 39 -7.59 8.65 -0.15
N SER A 40 -8.60 7.83 -0.45
CA SER A 40 -8.38 6.56 -1.14
C SER A 40 -7.78 6.76 -2.52
N PHE A 41 -8.24 7.77 -3.28
CA PHE A 41 -7.72 8.07 -4.61
C PHE A 41 -6.23 8.43 -4.57
N PHE A 42 -5.83 9.37 -3.69
CA PHE A 42 -4.42 9.74 -3.56
C PHE A 42 -3.56 8.59 -3.04
N ASN A 43 -4.08 7.75 -2.15
CA ASN A 43 -3.35 6.58 -1.69
C ASN A 43 -3.19 5.50 -2.78
N ILE A 44 -4.18 5.31 -3.65
CA ILE A 44 -4.05 4.42 -4.82
C ILE A 44 -3.00 4.96 -5.81
N LEU A 45 -2.90 6.29 -5.97
CA LEU A 45 -1.91 6.94 -6.82
C LEU A 45 -0.46 6.68 -6.36
N VAL A 46 -0.25 6.38 -5.08
CA VAL A 46 1.06 5.98 -4.56
C VAL A 46 1.55 4.68 -5.22
N ILE A 47 0.66 3.72 -5.49
CA ILE A 47 1.02 2.39 -6.00
C ILE A 47 1.91 2.46 -7.26
N PRO A 48 1.52 3.17 -8.35
CA PRO A 48 2.37 3.29 -9.53
C PRO A 48 3.66 4.06 -9.25
N ILE A 49 3.64 5.08 -8.38
CA ILE A 49 4.83 5.85 -8.00
C ILE A 49 5.85 4.95 -7.31
N VAL A 50 5.38 4.11 -6.38
CA VAL A 50 6.23 3.18 -5.63
C VAL A 50 6.78 2.09 -6.54
N PHE A 51 5.98 1.52 -7.45
CA PHE A 51 6.49 0.57 -8.46
C PHE A 51 7.59 1.20 -9.32
N PHE A 52 7.39 2.43 -9.80
CA PHE A 52 8.39 3.14 -10.60
C PHE A 52 9.68 3.38 -9.81
N PHE A 53 9.56 3.80 -8.55
CA PHE A 53 10.71 4.03 -7.68
C PHE A 53 11.48 2.73 -7.37
N LEU A 54 10.77 1.64 -7.06
CA LEU A 54 11.34 0.32 -6.83
C LEU A 54 12.12 -0.19 -8.05
N ASP A 55 11.54 -0.05 -9.25
CA ASP A 55 12.21 -0.43 -10.48
C ASP A 55 13.48 0.39 -10.72
N ASN A 56 13.38 1.72 -10.58
CA ASN A 56 14.51 2.60 -10.84
C ASN A 56 15.65 2.36 -9.84
N ILE A 57 15.34 2.22 -8.55
CA ILE A 57 16.33 1.86 -7.53
C ILE A 57 16.94 0.52 -7.86
N HIS A 58 16.13 -0.50 -8.14
CA HIS A 58 16.63 -1.83 -8.40
C HIS A 58 17.57 -1.86 -9.60
N HIS A 59 17.20 -1.20 -10.70
CA HIS A 59 18.07 -1.05 -11.87
C HIS A 59 19.39 -0.34 -11.56
N HIS A 60 19.39 0.66 -10.68
CA HIS A 60 20.62 1.33 -10.26
C HIS A 60 21.46 0.46 -9.32
N CYS A 61 20.83 -0.24 -8.37
CA CYS A 61 21.52 -1.14 -7.44
C CYS A 61 22.12 -2.36 -8.15
N LEU A 62 21.49 -2.87 -9.22
CA LEU A 62 22.05 -3.94 -10.04
C LEU A 62 23.37 -3.57 -10.72
N LYS A 63 23.68 -2.27 -10.90
CA LYS A 63 24.99 -1.84 -11.42
C LYS A 63 26.13 -2.05 -10.41
N ILE A 64 25.82 -2.36 -9.15
CA ILE A 64 26.79 -2.64 -8.09
C ILE A 64 26.99 -4.17 -8.03
N SER A 65 28.18 -4.66 -8.43
CA SER A 65 28.43 -6.11 -8.59
C SER A 65 28.15 -6.95 -7.34
N HIS A 66 28.36 -6.38 -6.14
CA HIS A 66 28.10 -7.07 -4.87
C HIS A 66 26.59 -7.24 -4.61
N TYR A 67 25.80 -6.22 -4.92
CA TYR A 67 24.34 -6.28 -4.81
C TYR A 67 23.76 -7.24 -5.83
N GLU A 68 24.22 -7.20 -7.08
CA GLU A 68 23.79 -8.12 -8.13
C GLU A 68 24.02 -9.58 -7.72
N ARG A 69 25.23 -9.91 -7.24
CA ARG A 69 25.59 -11.27 -6.81
C ARG A 69 24.76 -11.73 -5.62
N PHE A 70 24.55 -10.86 -4.64
CA PHE A 70 23.70 -11.16 -3.46
C PHE A 70 22.24 -11.36 -3.86
N PHE A 71 21.70 -10.47 -4.69
CA PHE A 71 20.32 -10.51 -5.15
C PHE A 71 20.04 -11.78 -5.97
N ASN A 72 20.90 -12.10 -6.93
CA ASN A 72 20.76 -13.29 -7.77
C ASN A 72 20.91 -14.58 -6.95
N TYR A 73 21.79 -14.61 -5.94
CA TYR A 73 22.01 -15.82 -5.15
C TYR A 73 20.91 -16.08 -4.10
N TYR A 74 20.52 -15.05 -3.33
CA TYR A 74 19.57 -15.20 -2.22
C TYR A 74 18.14 -14.90 -2.63
N ILE A 75 17.90 -13.75 -3.28
CA ILE A 75 16.55 -13.26 -3.55
C ILE A 75 15.88 -14.09 -4.64
N GLU A 76 16.58 -14.43 -5.73
CA GLU A 76 15.98 -15.31 -6.76
C GLU A 76 15.71 -16.72 -6.25
N LYS A 77 16.56 -17.25 -5.37
CA LYS A 77 16.34 -18.57 -4.76
C LYS A 77 15.12 -18.58 -3.84
N ILE A 78 14.93 -17.52 -3.05
CA ILE A 78 13.73 -17.34 -2.22
C ILE A 78 12.50 -17.16 -3.11
N ARG A 79 12.59 -16.34 -4.18
CA ARG A 79 11.51 -16.14 -5.14
C ARG A 79 11.05 -17.45 -5.76
N LYS A 80 11.96 -18.27 -6.29
CA LYS A 80 11.62 -19.57 -6.90
C LYS A 80 10.92 -20.51 -5.93
N LYS A 81 11.38 -20.58 -4.68
CA LYS A 81 10.72 -21.37 -3.61
C LYS A 81 9.35 -20.81 -3.22
N ALA A 82 9.20 -19.50 -3.24
CA ALA A 82 7.96 -18.83 -2.89
C ALA A 82 6.94 -18.86 -4.03
N GLU A 83 7.39 -18.92 -5.29
CA GLU A 83 6.55 -18.88 -6.48
C GLU A 83 5.52 -20.03 -6.53
N GLU A 84 5.91 -21.25 -6.12
CA GLU A 84 5.00 -22.39 -6.01
C GLU A 84 3.90 -22.17 -4.96
N LYS A 85 4.23 -21.54 -3.82
CA LYS A 85 3.26 -21.25 -2.74
C LYS A 85 2.39 -20.03 -3.05
N ILE A 86 2.94 -19.06 -3.77
CA ILE A 86 2.29 -17.77 -4.05
C ILE A 86 1.29 -17.86 -5.20
N LYS A 87 1.47 -18.80 -6.15
CA LYS A 87 0.56 -18.96 -7.30
C LYS A 87 -0.89 -19.23 -6.93
N LEU A 88 -1.18 -19.87 -5.78
CA LEU A 88 -2.56 -20.21 -5.39
C LEU A 88 -3.25 -19.16 -4.49
N SER A 89 -2.49 -18.34 -3.76
CA SER A 89 -3.08 -17.43 -2.75
C SER A 89 -2.39 -16.06 -2.63
N GLY A 90 -1.41 -15.75 -3.47
CA GLY A 90 -0.60 -14.53 -3.38
C GLY A 90 -1.41 -13.24 -3.45
N TYR A 91 -2.35 -13.14 -4.39
CA TYR A 91 -3.22 -11.97 -4.51
C TYR A 91 -4.25 -11.87 -3.37
N LEU A 92 -4.76 -13.01 -2.90
CA LEU A 92 -5.70 -13.01 -1.78
C LEU A 92 -5.00 -12.57 -0.48
N ALA A 93 -3.81 -13.09 -0.22
CA ALA A 93 -2.97 -12.68 0.89
C ALA A 93 -2.58 -11.20 0.78
N LEU A 94 -2.22 -10.73 -0.42
CA LEU A 94 -1.91 -9.32 -0.65
C LEU A 94 -3.12 -8.42 -0.40
N PHE A 95 -4.32 -8.83 -0.82
CA PHE A 95 -5.55 -8.11 -0.53
C PHE A 95 -5.77 -8.00 0.99
N PHE A 96 -5.81 -9.12 1.70
CA PHE A 96 -6.05 -9.11 3.15
C PHE A 96 -4.96 -8.35 3.91
N PHE A 97 -3.71 -8.47 3.48
CA PHE A 97 -2.60 -7.72 4.04
C PHE A 97 -2.88 -6.21 3.99
N VAL A 98 -3.29 -5.67 2.83
CA VAL A 98 -3.56 -4.24 2.67
C VAL A 98 -4.90 -3.81 3.28
N ALA A 99 -5.90 -4.69 3.23
CA ALA A 99 -7.27 -4.40 3.67
C ALA A 99 -7.40 -4.22 5.18
N ILE A 100 -6.60 -4.93 5.98
CA ILE A 100 -6.60 -4.77 7.43
C ILE A 100 -5.84 -3.49 7.76
N PRO A 101 -6.43 -2.51 8.47
CA PRO A 101 -5.79 -1.22 8.77
C PRO A 101 -4.79 -1.34 9.94
N ILE A 102 -3.67 -2.05 9.73
CA ILE A 102 -2.56 -2.14 10.70
C ILE A 102 -1.57 -1.00 10.41
N PRO A 103 -0.90 -0.39 11.41
CA PRO A 103 0.06 0.71 11.20
C PRO A 103 1.25 0.39 10.28
N THR A 104 1.47 -0.87 9.92
CA THR A 104 2.56 -1.32 9.02
C THR A 104 2.07 -1.91 7.70
N THR A 105 0.77 -2.17 7.56
CA THR A 105 0.19 -2.71 6.33
C THR A 105 -0.39 -1.58 5.49
N GLY A 106 -0.13 -1.58 4.18
CA GLY A 106 -0.53 -0.45 3.36
C GLY A 106 -0.20 -0.57 1.89
N ALA A 107 -0.50 0.49 1.15
CA ALA A 107 -0.22 0.57 -0.28
C ALA A 107 1.30 0.47 -0.53
N TYR A 108 2.13 1.10 0.31
CA TYR A 108 3.59 1.04 0.16
C TYR A 108 4.13 -0.37 0.37
N THR A 109 3.82 -0.98 1.51
CA THR A 109 4.32 -2.32 1.86
C THR A 109 3.71 -3.41 0.99
N GLY A 110 2.43 -3.29 0.61
CA GLY A 110 1.79 -4.17 -0.37
C GLY A 110 2.43 -4.08 -1.75
N THR A 111 2.74 -2.87 -2.22
CA THR A 111 3.44 -2.69 -3.51
C THR A 111 4.84 -3.28 -3.47
N LEU A 112 5.57 -3.10 -2.36
CA LEU A 112 6.89 -3.71 -2.15
C LEU A 112 6.81 -5.23 -2.17
N LEU A 113 5.82 -5.84 -1.49
CA LEU A 113 5.61 -7.29 -1.52
C LEU A 113 5.28 -7.79 -2.93
N ALA A 114 4.39 -7.10 -3.64
CA ALA A 114 4.05 -7.46 -5.02
C ALA A 114 5.28 -7.41 -5.94
N TRP A 115 6.10 -6.36 -5.80
CA TRP A 115 7.35 -6.22 -6.54
C TRP A 115 8.38 -7.30 -6.13
N PHE A 116 8.51 -7.56 -4.83
CA PHE A 116 9.42 -8.57 -4.29
C PHE A 116 9.07 -9.96 -4.82
N PHE A 117 7.80 -10.33 -4.88
CA PHE A 117 7.39 -11.65 -5.37
C PHE A 117 7.19 -11.72 -6.89
N LYS A 118 7.57 -10.67 -7.64
CA LYS A 118 7.38 -10.58 -9.10
C LYS A 118 5.93 -10.88 -9.52
N LEU A 119 4.95 -10.44 -8.71
CA LEU A 119 3.54 -10.57 -9.06
C LEU A 119 3.21 -9.72 -10.30
N ASN A 120 2.15 -10.07 -11.02
CA ASN A 120 1.73 -9.29 -12.16
C ASN A 120 1.31 -7.90 -11.68
N ARG A 121 1.91 -6.84 -12.25
CA ARG A 121 1.70 -5.45 -11.83
C ARG A 121 0.25 -5.01 -11.95
N LYS A 122 -0.45 -5.40 -13.03
CA LYS A 122 -1.85 -5.00 -13.25
C LYS A 122 -2.76 -5.64 -12.20
N HIS A 123 -2.61 -6.94 -11.98
CA HIS A 123 -3.37 -7.65 -10.95
C HIS A 123 -3.04 -7.12 -9.55
N SER A 124 -1.76 -6.91 -9.25
CA SER A 124 -1.32 -6.36 -7.96
C SER A 124 -1.88 -4.96 -7.73
N PHE A 125 -1.88 -4.09 -8.73
CA PHE A 125 -2.48 -2.76 -8.64
C PHE A 125 -3.96 -2.84 -8.28
N ILE A 126 -4.74 -3.69 -8.97
CA ILE A 126 -6.17 -3.87 -8.69
C ILE A 126 -6.36 -4.44 -7.27
N THR A 127 -5.62 -5.48 -6.91
CA THR A 127 -5.69 -6.13 -5.60
C THR A 127 -5.37 -5.16 -4.44
N ILE A 128 -4.28 -4.40 -4.56
CA ILE A 128 -3.88 -3.41 -3.55
C ILE A 128 -4.90 -2.28 -3.51
N SER A 129 -5.39 -1.80 -4.65
CA SER A 129 -6.41 -0.75 -4.70
C SER A 129 -7.72 -1.16 -4.01
N LEU A 130 -8.17 -2.39 -4.25
CA LEU A 130 -9.32 -2.96 -3.54
C LEU A 130 -9.07 -3.06 -2.04
N GLY A 131 -7.86 -3.48 -1.63
CA GLY A 131 -7.46 -3.49 -0.23
C GLY A 131 -7.47 -2.10 0.40
N VAL A 132 -6.96 -1.07 -0.30
CA VAL A 132 -6.98 0.32 0.15
C VAL A 132 -8.42 0.81 0.32
N LEU A 133 -9.30 0.54 -0.64
CA LEU A 133 -10.72 0.93 -0.52
C LEU A 133 -11.39 0.27 0.69
N PHE A 134 -11.10 -1.02 0.92
CA PHE A 134 -11.64 -1.73 2.07
C PHE A 134 -11.08 -1.18 3.39
N SER A 135 -9.77 -0.94 3.46
CA SER A 135 -9.11 -0.32 4.62
C SER A 135 -9.65 1.08 4.89
N SER A 136 -9.86 1.90 3.86
CA SER A 136 -10.42 3.25 3.97
C SER A 136 -11.85 3.21 4.50
N LEU A 137 -12.65 2.23 4.08
CA LEU A 137 -14.02 2.07 4.55
C LEU A 137 -14.02 1.74 6.04
N ILE A 138 -13.21 0.76 6.46
CA ILE A 138 -13.07 0.39 7.88
C ILE A 138 -12.62 1.59 8.71
N VAL A 139 -11.56 2.30 8.29
CA VAL A 139 -11.03 3.45 9.04
C VAL A 139 -12.06 4.58 9.12
N THR A 140 -12.83 4.81 8.06
CA THR A 140 -13.92 5.81 8.08
C THR A 140 -15.00 5.42 9.08
N LEU A 141 -15.45 4.17 9.08
CA LEU A 141 -16.48 3.67 10.00
C LEU A 141 -16.01 3.71 11.47
N LEU A 142 -14.74 3.33 11.73
CA LEU A 142 -14.12 3.46 13.05
C LEU A 142 -14.05 4.92 13.50
N SER A 143 -13.64 5.82 12.60
CA SER A 143 -13.49 7.25 12.91
C SER A 143 -14.83 7.96 13.14
N LEU A 144 -15.91 7.44 12.59
CA LEU A 144 -17.28 7.92 12.82
C LEU A 144 -17.89 7.37 14.12
N GLY A 145 -17.21 6.46 14.83
CA GLY A 145 -17.75 5.80 16.02
C GLY A 145 -18.89 4.82 15.72
N ILE A 146 -19.07 4.43 14.45
CA ILE A 146 -20.07 3.42 14.03
C ILE A 146 -19.60 2.03 14.45
N ILE A 147 -18.29 1.79 14.38
CA ILE A 147 -17.64 0.60 14.90
C ILE A 147 -16.85 1.05 16.13
N ASN A 148 -17.35 0.75 17.33
CA ASN A 148 -16.57 0.91 18.55
C ASN A 148 -15.76 -0.37 18.78
N LEU A 149 -14.44 -0.21 18.85
CA LEU A 149 -13.53 -1.33 19.14
C LEU A 149 -13.34 -1.55 20.65
N LEU A 150 -14.02 -0.77 21.50
CA LEU A 150 -14.36 -0.97 22.92
C LEU A 150 -15.13 0.27 23.41
#